data_AF-A0A238UZC4-F1
#
_entry.id   AF-A0A238UZC4-F1
#
_cell.length_a   1.000
_cell.length_b   1.000
_cell.length_c   1.000
_cell.angle_alpha   90.00
_cell.angle_beta   90.00
_cell.angle_gamma   90.00
#
_symmetry.space_group_name_H-M   'P 1'
#
loop_
_entity.id
_entity.type
_entity.pdbx_description
1 polymer ?
#
loop_
_entity_poly.entity_id
_entity_poly.type
_entity_poly.pdbx_seq_one_letter_code
_entity_poly.pdbx_strand_id
1 'polypeptide(L)'
;MGLQRPVEPFHRPYSGPEPPAPGRRPRRLYALIAAAAALAAAAVVVILVMSGGSEQEKAAPRRTPPDGPSQPPGRPSGSQGPWQKVINALPAPCGTVAAATVERAVPKATRRQSANSTLTTCTYSSTGSSFRWLRVEAHLYAPGDTATPVQDAGGYYDAQWAQAHDAPLVRTVTLERRGGIGDEAFRWFKTDEGQPTVVGQVTARIHNAVFTVGYSEQAPREGPADARERACLGTATAVAREVLAALNRS
;
A
#
# COMPACT_ATOMS: atom_id res chain seq x y z
N MET A 1 23.37 -81.66 -25.19
CA MET A 1 22.54 -80.82 -26.07
C MET A 1 21.34 -80.34 -25.27
N GLY A 2 21.25 -79.04 -25.01
CA GLY A 2 20.28 -78.46 -24.07
C GLY A 2 18.94 -78.14 -24.73
N LEU A 3 17.85 -78.54 -24.08
CA LEU A 3 16.49 -78.14 -24.45
C LEU A 3 16.22 -76.74 -23.89
N GLN A 4 16.07 -75.76 -24.77
CA GLN A 4 15.70 -74.39 -24.41
C GLN A 4 14.25 -74.38 -23.90
N ARG A 5 14.04 -73.89 -22.66
CA ARG A 5 12.70 -73.56 -22.17
C ARG A 5 12.26 -72.22 -22.79
N PRO A 6 11.01 -72.11 -23.29
CA PRO A 6 10.45 -70.83 -23.70
C PRO A 6 10.35 -69.89 -22.51
N VAL A 7 10.75 -68.63 -22.70
CA VAL A 7 10.57 -67.56 -21.71
C VAL A 7 9.11 -67.12 -21.79
N GLU A 8 8.32 -67.50 -20.80
CA GLU A 8 6.94 -67.03 -20.66
C GLU A 8 6.94 -65.52 -20.35
N PRO A 9 6.15 -64.70 -21.07
CA PRO A 9 6.08 -63.27 -20.78
C PRO A 9 5.38 -63.08 -19.43
N PHE A 10 6.10 -62.56 -18.44
CA PHE A 10 5.49 -62.10 -17.19
C PHE A 10 4.47 -61.01 -17.49
N HIS A 11 3.18 -61.36 -17.55
CA HIS A 11 2.09 -60.40 -17.47
C HIS A 11 2.07 -59.84 -16.05
N ARG A 12 2.52 -58.59 -15.89
CA ARG A 12 2.31 -57.82 -14.66
C ARG A 12 0.82 -57.46 -14.58
N PRO A 13 0.03 -58.00 -13.63
CA PRO A 13 -1.40 -57.76 -13.59
C PRO A 13 -1.74 -56.52 -12.74
N TYR A 14 -0.95 -55.44 -12.84
CA TYR A 14 -1.29 -54.15 -12.23
C TYR A 14 -0.43 -53.03 -12.82
N SER A 15 -0.95 -52.36 -13.85
CA SER A 15 -0.51 -51.00 -14.18
C SER A 15 -1.25 -50.06 -13.22
N GLY A 16 -0.53 -49.40 -12.31
CA GLY A 16 -1.11 -48.30 -11.54
C GLY A 16 -1.68 -47.23 -12.48
N PRO A 17 -2.66 -46.41 -12.03
CA PRO A 17 -3.22 -45.38 -12.87
C PRO A 17 -2.12 -44.50 -13.46
N GLU A 18 -2.15 -44.35 -14.78
CA GLU A 18 -1.26 -43.48 -15.55
C GLU A 18 -1.19 -42.11 -14.85
N PRO A 19 0.00 -41.61 -14.47
CA PRO A 19 0.09 -40.27 -13.91
C PRO A 19 -0.43 -39.28 -14.97
N PRO A 20 -1.27 -38.30 -14.59
CA PRO A 20 -1.78 -37.34 -15.54
C PRO A 20 -0.61 -36.67 -16.25
N ALA A 21 -0.67 -36.61 -17.58
CA ALA A 21 0.35 -35.99 -18.40
C ALA A 21 0.70 -34.61 -17.82
N PRO A 22 2.00 -34.24 -17.73
CA PRO A 22 2.37 -32.93 -17.22
C PRO A 22 1.71 -31.88 -18.11
N GLY A 23 0.75 -31.16 -17.53
CA GLY A 23 0.03 -30.11 -18.23
C GLY A 23 1.04 -29.17 -18.87
N ARG A 24 0.86 -28.91 -20.17
CA ARG A 24 1.67 -27.94 -20.92
C ARG A 24 1.67 -26.62 -20.14
N ARG A 25 2.74 -26.36 -19.40
CA ARG A 25 2.94 -25.09 -18.70
C ARG A 25 2.90 -24.00 -19.77
N PRO A 26 2.02 -22.99 -19.65
CA PRO A 26 1.91 -21.96 -20.66
C PRO A 26 3.23 -21.17 -20.69
N ARG A 27 4.04 -21.39 -21.73
CA ARG A 27 5.29 -20.65 -22.01
C ARG A 27 5.10 -19.12 -21.97
N ARG A 28 3.87 -18.65 -22.14
CA ARG A 28 3.47 -17.23 -22.03
C ARG A 28 3.66 -16.68 -20.61
N LEU A 29 3.45 -17.46 -19.56
CA LEU A 29 3.64 -17.01 -18.17
C LEU A 29 5.11 -16.78 -17.83
N TYR A 30 6.03 -17.63 -18.32
CA TYR A 30 7.47 -17.41 -18.16
C TYR A 30 7.98 -16.25 -19.03
N ALA A 31 7.43 -16.07 -20.23
CA ALA A 31 7.76 -14.92 -21.07
C ALA A 31 7.28 -13.60 -20.45
N LEU A 32 6.12 -13.58 -19.80
CA LEU A 32 5.61 -12.41 -19.08
C LEU A 32 6.43 -12.10 -17.83
N ILE A 33 6.87 -13.11 -17.07
CA ILE A 33 7.76 -12.93 -15.91
C ILE A 33 9.14 -12.41 -16.36
N ALA A 34 9.68 -12.92 -17.46
CA ALA A 34 10.96 -12.44 -18.02
C ALA A 34 10.85 -11.00 -18.56
N ALA A 35 9.73 -10.65 -19.20
CA ALA A 35 9.48 -9.29 -19.66
C ALA A 35 9.29 -8.29 -18.48
N ALA A 36 8.62 -8.71 -17.41
CA ALA A 36 8.48 -7.90 -16.20
C ALA A 36 9.82 -7.66 -15.49
N ALA A 37 10.70 -8.67 -15.45
CA ALA A 37 12.05 -8.53 -14.89
C ALA A 37 12.94 -7.58 -15.72
N ALA A 38 12.80 -7.58 -17.05
CA ALA A 38 13.55 -6.68 -17.92
C ALA A 38 13.08 -5.21 -17.82
N LEU A 39 11.78 -4.96 -17.64
CA LEU A 39 11.23 -3.62 -17.43
C LEU A 39 11.63 -3.03 -16.06
N ALA A 40 11.73 -3.86 -15.03
CA ALA A 40 12.24 -3.44 -13.72
C ALA A 40 13.71 -3.02 -13.76
N ALA A 41 14.54 -3.71 -14.56
CA ALA A 41 15.95 -3.35 -14.72
C ALA A 41 16.16 -2.04 -15.50
N ALA A 42 15.33 -1.75 -16.51
CA ALA A 42 15.42 -0.52 -17.29
C ALA A 42 15.03 0.73 -16.47
N ALA A 43 14.04 0.63 -15.58
CA ALA A 43 13.62 1.73 -14.71
C ALA A 43 14.72 2.15 -13.71
N VAL A 44 15.52 1.20 -13.21
CA VAL A 44 16.64 1.48 -12.29
C VAL A 44 17.80 2.18 -13.01
N VAL A 45 18.07 1.83 -14.27
CA VAL A 45 19.15 2.46 -15.06
C VAL A 45 18.82 3.91 -15.45
N VAL A 46 17.56 4.22 -15.80
CA VAL A 46 17.17 5.59 -16.16
C VAL A 46 17.26 6.53 -14.94
N ILE A 47 16.89 6.06 -13.76
CA ILE A 47 16.98 6.85 -12.52
C ILE A 47 18.45 7.08 -12.11
N LEU A 48 19.36 6.13 -12.37
CA LEU A 48 20.78 6.31 -12.08
C LEU A 48 21.52 7.17 -13.11
N VAL A 49 21.07 7.23 -14.37
CA VAL A 49 21.75 7.99 -15.43
C VAL A 49 21.29 9.46 -15.48
N MET A 50 20.08 9.80 -15.01
CA MET A 50 19.59 11.19 -15.02
C MET A 50 19.96 12.01 -13.78
N SER A 51 20.59 11.40 -12.76
CA SER A 51 21.08 12.11 -11.57
C SER A 51 22.60 12.37 -11.58
N GLY A 52 23.30 12.01 -12.66
CA GLY A 52 24.74 12.20 -12.84
C GLY A 52 25.07 13.38 -13.75
N GLY A 53 24.63 14.59 -13.40
CA GLY A 53 24.91 15.81 -14.15
C GLY A 53 25.42 16.92 -13.23
N SER A 54 26.67 16.84 -12.79
CA SER A 54 27.38 17.99 -12.23
C SER A 54 28.51 18.36 -13.19
N GLU A 55 28.30 19.50 -13.83
CA GLU A 55 29.19 20.14 -14.79
C GLU A 55 30.61 20.29 -14.25
N GLN A 56 31.57 19.89 -15.09
CA GLN A 56 32.99 20.01 -14.86
C GLN A 56 33.46 21.32 -15.52
N GLU A 57 33.37 22.44 -14.81
CA GLU A 57 33.92 23.70 -15.30
C GLU A 57 35.40 23.83 -14.91
N LYS A 58 36.26 23.84 -15.94
CA LYS A 58 37.71 23.93 -15.84
C LYS A 58 38.15 25.40 -16.05
N ALA A 59 38.96 25.88 -15.09
CA ALA A 59 39.58 27.20 -14.94
C ALA A 59 40.18 27.82 -16.24
N ALA A 60 40.34 29.14 -16.39
CA ALA A 60 41.16 30.09 -15.59
C ALA A 60 41.10 31.53 -16.22
N PRO A 61 41.87 32.56 -15.78
CA PRO A 61 42.14 33.11 -14.44
C PRO A 61 41.98 34.66 -14.31
N ARG A 62 42.11 35.13 -13.06
CA ARG A 62 42.76 36.39 -12.61
C ARG A 62 41.90 37.66 -12.46
N ARG A 63 41.70 38.10 -11.20
CA ARG A 63 42.32 39.30 -10.57
C ARG A 63 41.77 39.51 -9.14
N THR A 64 42.64 39.42 -8.14
CA THR A 64 42.53 39.97 -6.76
C THR A 64 43.01 41.44 -6.74
N PRO A 65 42.93 42.23 -5.63
CA PRO A 65 42.21 42.17 -4.33
C PRO A 65 41.46 43.54 -4.03
N PRO A 66 41.00 43.99 -2.82
CA PRO A 66 41.32 43.53 -1.45
C PRO A 66 40.23 43.49 -0.34
N ASP A 67 40.62 42.80 0.73
CA ASP A 67 40.34 42.96 2.17
C ASP A 67 38.91 43.17 2.70
N GLY A 68 38.41 42.13 3.38
CA GLY A 68 37.30 42.19 4.34
C GLY A 68 37.36 40.97 5.30
N PRO A 69 37.09 41.14 6.60
CA PRO A 69 37.54 40.20 7.64
C PRO A 69 36.77 38.87 7.66
N SER A 70 37.52 37.82 8.01
CA SER A 70 37.11 36.43 8.09
C SER A 70 35.92 36.22 9.04
N GLN A 71 34.79 35.81 8.46
CA GLN A 71 33.64 35.28 9.19
C GLN A 71 33.81 33.75 9.25
N PRO A 72 33.75 33.10 10.44
CA PRO A 72 33.87 31.65 10.53
C PRO A 72 32.71 30.96 9.80
N PRO A 73 32.92 29.78 9.20
CA PRO A 73 31.87 29.08 8.46
C PRO A 73 30.72 28.77 9.41
N GLY A 74 29.58 29.40 9.15
CA GLY A 74 28.32 29.06 9.78
C GLY A 74 28.05 27.58 9.55
N ARG A 75 28.01 26.81 10.64
CA ARG A 75 27.27 25.55 10.68
C ARG A 75 25.93 25.78 9.96
N PRO A 76 25.44 24.86 9.12
CA PRO A 76 24.04 24.90 8.75
C PRO A 76 23.26 24.74 10.05
N SER A 77 22.84 25.87 10.60
CA SER A 77 21.80 25.95 11.59
C SER A 77 20.56 25.52 10.83
N GLY A 78 20.35 24.20 10.76
CA GLY A 78 19.05 23.65 10.52
C GLY A 78 18.19 24.19 11.65
N SER A 79 17.54 25.32 11.38
CA SER A 79 16.40 25.78 12.12
C SER A 79 15.38 24.67 12.04
N GLN A 80 15.49 23.71 12.97
CA GLN A 80 14.38 22.88 13.38
C GLN A 80 13.32 23.88 13.83
N GLY A 81 12.41 24.19 12.91
CA GLY A 81 11.21 24.93 13.20
C GLY A 81 10.48 24.28 14.37
N PRO A 82 9.58 25.02 15.03
CA PRO A 82 8.99 24.62 16.30
C PRO A 82 8.42 23.20 16.20
N TRP A 83 9.10 22.25 16.83
CA TRP A 83 8.68 20.88 17.14
C TRP A 83 7.49 20.38 16.31
N GLN A 84 7.73 19.97 15.05
CA GLN A 84 6.74 19.13 14.37
C GLN A 84 6.59 17.89 15.24
N LYS A 85 5.40 17.71 15.85
CA LYS A 85 5.11 16.55 16.69
C LYS A 85 5.32 15.31 15.82
N VAL A 86 6.30 14.49 16.16
CA VAL A 86 6.59 13.26 15.43
C VAL A 86 5.97 12.09 16.18
N ILE A 87 5.24 11.24 15.46
CA ILE A 87 4.71 9.99 15.99
C ILE A 87 5.88 9.00 16.10
N ASN A 88 6.06 8.41 17.27
CA ASN A 88 7.19 7.51 17.54
C ASN A 88 6.81 6.04 17.43
N ALA A 89 5.52 5.71 17.58
CA ALA A 89 5.02 4.35 17.48
C ALA A 89 3.59 4.32 16.95
N LEU A 90 3.24 3.24 16.26
CA LEU A 90 1.85 3.00 15.85
C LEU A 90 1.05 2.41 17.03
N PRO A 91 -0.23 2.79 17.16
CA PRO A 91 -1.14 2.12 18.09
C PRO A 91 -1.35 0.66 17.69
N ALA A 92 -1.85 -0.16 18.62
CA ALA A 92 -2.19 -1.55 18.31
C ALA A 92 -3.18 -1.63 17.12
N PRO A 93 -2.97 -2.53 16.13
CA PRO A 93 -3.65 -2.54 14.83
C PRO A 93 -5.18 -2.48 14.93
N CYS A 94 -5.77 -3.23 15.86
CA CYS A 94 -7.21 -3.28 16.07
C CYS A 94 -7.71 -2.51 17.30
N GLY A 95 -6.81 -1.82 18.02
CA GLY A 95 -7.16 -1.03 19.21
C GLY A 95 -7.59 0.41 18.90
N THR A 96 -7.54 0.80 17.63
CA THR A 96 -7.83 2.17 17.17
C THR A 96 -9.31 2.43 16.90
N VAL A 97 -10.11 1.38 16.74
CA VAL A 97 -11.54 1.47 16.40
C VAL A 97 -12.38 0.93 17.56
N ALA A 98 -13.37 1.69 17.99
CA ALA A 98 -14.28 1.30 19.04
C ALA A 98 -15.10 0.05 18.64
N ALA A 99 -15.28 -0.88 19.58
CA ALA A 99 -16.04 -2.11 19.36
C ALA A 99 -17.47 -1.84 18.86
N ALA A 100 -18.13 -0.81 19.39
CA ALA A 100 -19.47 -0.41 18.93
C ALA A 100 -19.48 0.09 17.47
N THR A 101 -18.40 0.73 17.01
CA THR A 101 -18.26 1.15 15.61
C THR A 101 -18.05 -0.06 14.71
N VAL A 102 -17.21 -1.01 15.12
CA VAL A 102 -17.03 -2.28 14.40
C VAL A 102 -18.35 -3.06 14.30
N GLU A 103 -19.08 -3.23 15.40
CA GLU A 103 -20.34 -4.00 15.39
C GLU A 103 -21.41 -3.36 14.50
N ARG A 104 -21.48 -2.03 14.44
CA ARG A 104 -22.38 -1.34 13.49
C ARG A 104 -21.94 -1.49 12.03
N ALA A 105 -20.64 -1.38 11.76
CA ALA A 105 -20.11 -1.40 10.40
C ALA A 105 -20.10 -2.82 9.82
N VAL A 106 -19.65 -3.80 10.60
CA VAL A 106 -19.48 -5.21 10.24
C VAL A 106 -19.99 -6.08 11.40
N PRO A 107 -21.31 -6.29 11.51
CA PRO A 107 -21.88 -7.10 12.58
C PRO A 107 -21.30 -8.51 12.60
N LYS A 108 -21.02 -9.03 13.80
CA LYS A 108 -20.44 -10.38 13.98
C LYS A 108 -19.11 -10.57 13.23
N ALA A 109 -18.32 -9.50 13.09
CA ALA A 109 -17.05 -9.56 12.38
C ALA A 109 -16.07 -10.56 13.01
N THR A 110 -15.36 -11.28 12.16
CA THR A 110 -14.07 -11.87 12.53
C THR A 110 -12.96 -10.86 12.35
N ARG A 111 -12.00 -10.89 13.27
CA ARG A 111 -10.87 -9.96 13.31
C ARG A 111 -9.59 -10.65 12.87
N ARG A 112 -8.86 -10.03 11.95
CA ARG A 112 -7.50 -10.41 11.56
C ARG A 112 -6.59 -9.20 11.72
N GLN A 113 -5.38 -9.40 12.22
CA GLN A 113 -4.45 -8.30 12.45
C GLN A 113 -3.02 -8.71 12.13
N SER A 114 -2.21 -7.72 11.73
CA SER A 114 -0.77 -7.82 11.54
C SER A 114 -0.13 -6.52 12.02
N ALA A 115 1.06 -6.60 12.60
CA ALA A 115 1.80 -5.43 13.06
C ALA A 115 3.31 -5.67 13.04
N ASN A 116 4.05 -4.62 12.72
CA ASN A 116 5.47 -4.45 12.99
C ASN A 116 5.71 -2.99 13.46
N SER A 117 6.97 -2.55 13.54
CA SER A 117 7.32 -1.20 13.99
C SER A 117 6.81 -0.06 13.10
N THR A 118 6.63 -0.31 11.80
CA THR A 118 6.29 0.72 10.80
C THR A 118 4.95 0.51 10.11
N LEU A 119 4.31 -0.65 10.29
CA LEU A 119 3.05 -1.00 9.66
C LEU A 119 2.13 -1.73 10.64
N THR A 120 0.89 -1.26 10.72
CA THR A 120 -0.20 -1.97 11.40
C THR A 120 -1.37 -2.17 10.43
N THR A 121 -2.00 -3.33 10.50
CA THR A 121 -3.19 -3.64 9.72
C THR A 121 -4.19 -4.38 10.57
N CYS A 122 -5.44 -3.96 10.52
CA CYS A 122 -6.57 -4.65 11.11
C CYS A 122 -7.69 -4.79 10.09
N THR A 123 -8.19 -6.00 9.93
CA THR A 123 -9.31 -6.30 9.04
C THR A 123 -10.41 -6.98 9.84
N TYR A 124 -11.61 -6.41 9.76
CA TYR A 124 -12.85 -6.96 10.25
C TYR A 124 -13.65 -7.47 9.05
N SER A 125 -14.02 -8.74 9.05
CA SER A 125 -14.77 -9.35 7.93
C SER A 125 -16.01 -10.06 8.44
N SER A 126 -17.13 -9.83 7.78
CA SER A 126 -18.38 -10.56 8.00
C SER A 126 -18.17 -12.05 7.75
N THR A 127 -18.77 -12.89 8.60
CA THR A 127 -18.79 -14.36 8.42
C THR A 127 -20.04 -14.85 7.69
N GLY A 128 -20.97 -13.95 7.35
CA GLY A 128 -22.26 -14.26 6.74
C GLY A 128 -22.32 -13.98 5.24
N SER A 129 -23.52 -14.15 4.67
CA SER A 129 -23.80 -13.96 3.23
C SER A 129 -23.68 -12.52 2.74
N SER A 130 -23.74 -11.53 3.64
CA SER A 130 -23.43 -10.14 3.32
C SER A 130 -21.92 -9.96 3.33
N PHE A 131 -21.31 -9.93 2.15
CA PHE A 131 -19.89 -9.58 2.01
C PHE A 131 -19.69 -8.14 2.48
N ARG A 132 -19.11 -7.99 3.67
CA ARG A 132 -18.77 -6.71 4.27
C ARG A 132 -17.42 -6.82 4.96
N TRP A 133 -16.60 -5.80 4.81
CA TRP A 133 -15.35 -5.71 5.54
C TRP A 133 -15.00 -4.27 5.87
N LEU A 134 -14.25 -4.12 6.95
CA LEU A 134 -13.62 -2.87 7.37
C LEU A 134 -12.13 -3.16 7.54
N ARG A 135 -11.27 -2.39 6.87
CA ARG A 135 -9.82 -2.48 6.98
C ARG A 135 -9.27 -1.15 7.44
N VAL A 136 -8.40 -1.20 8.44
CA VAL A 136 -7.58 -0.09 8.90
C VAL A 136 -6.13 -0.47 8.68
N GLU A 137 -5.38 0.41 8.06
CA GLU A 137 -3.96 0.27 7.84
C GLU A 137 -3.27 1.58 8.22
N ALA A 138 -2.14 1.51 8.91
CA ALA A 138 -1.33 2.68 9.22
C ALA A 138 0.15 2.37 8.97
N HIS A 139 0.80 3.28 8.25
CA HIS A 139 2.23 3.31 7.96
C HIS A 139 2.87 4.42 8.76
N LEU A 140 4.01 4.13 9.37
CA LEU A 140 4.83 5.07 10.13
C LEU A 140 6.19 5.20 9.48
N TYR A 141 6.57 6.43 9.18
CA TYR A 141 7.91 6.80 8.75
C TYR A 141 8.69 7.17 10.00
N ALA A 142 9.33 6.18 10.61
CA ALA A 142 9.99 6.35 11.90
C ALA A 142 11.29 7.18 11.74
N PRO A 143 11.60 8.10 12.67
CA PRO A 143 12.85 8.89 12.62
C PRO A 143 14.13 8.06 12.68
N GLY A 144 14.05 6.81 13.17
CA GLY A 144 15.17 5.88 13.16
C GLY A 144 15.45 5.26 11.78
N ASP A 145 14.46 5.29 10.88
CA ASP A 145 14.52 4.61 9.57
C ASP A 145 14.77 5.58 8.41
N THR A 146 14.52 6.89 8.62
CA THR A 146 14.73 7.94 7.61
C THR A 146 15.11 9.28 8.25
N ALA A 147 15.90 10.08 7.53
CA ALA A 147 16.27 11.44 7.92
C ALA A 147 15.12 12.46 7.71
N THR A 148 14.13 12.12 6.89
CA THR A 148 13.05 13.03 6.47
C THR A 148 11.65 12.43 6.68
N PRO A 149 11.30 11.99 7.90
CA PRO A 149 10.10 11.18 8.16
C PRO A 149 8.79 11.86 7.77
N VAL A 150 8.69 13.19 7.93
CA VAL A 150 7.49 13.95 7.56
C VAL A 150 7.38 14.09 6.05
N GLN A 151 8.49 14.36 5.37
CA GLN A 151 8.53 14.49 3.91
C GLN A 151 8.24 13.15 3.23
N ASP A 152 8.80 12.05 3.75
CA ASP A 152 8.59 10.70 3.21
C ASP A 152 7.13 10.26 3.35
N ALA A 153 6.50 10.56 4.50
CA ALA A 153 5.06 10.36 4.68
C ALA A 153 4.24 11.20 3.69
N GLY A 154 4.65 12.44 3.41
CA GLY A 154 4.07 13.30 2.38
C GLY A 154 4.15 12.67 1.00
N GLY A 155 5.35 12.25 0.60
CA GLY A 155 5.57 11.58 -0.69
C GLY A 155 4.77 10.30 -0.85
N TYR A 156 4.64 9.50 0.21
CA TYR A 156 3.79 8.30 0.17
C TYR A 156 2.31 8.63 0.04
N TYR A 157 1.82 9.65 0.75
CA TYR A 157 0.44 10.11 0.61
C TYR A 157 0.15 10.60 -0.81
N ASP A 158 1.06 11.36 -1.42
CA ASP A 158 0.92 11.83 -2.81
C ASP A 158 0.95 10.66 -3.80
N ALA A 159 1.78 9.65 -3.56
CA ALA A 159 1.77 8.43 -4.36
C ALA A 159 0.43 7.67 -4.25
N GLN A 160 -0.17 7.60 -3.06
CA GLN A 160 -1.50 7.01 -2.87
C GLN A 160 -2.59 7.81 -3.60
N TRP A 161 -2.50 9.14 -3.59
CA TRP A 161 -3.42 10.01 -4.33
C TRP A 161 -3.30 9.79 -5.84
N ALA A 162 -2.08 9.78 -6.38
CA ALA A 162 -1.83 9.51 -7.80
C ALA A 162 -2.34 8.11 -8.19
N GLN A 163 -2.04 7.09 -7.39
CA GLN A 163 -2.52 5.73 -7.64
C GLN A 163 -4.05 5.64 -7.65
N ALA A 164 -4.76 6.43 -6.85
CA ALA A 164 -6.22 6.45 -6.84
C ALA A 164 -6.82 7.00 -8.15
N HIS A 165 -6.09 7.86 -8.88
CA HIS A 165 -6.50 8.34 -10.20
C HIS A 165 -6.27 7.31 -11.30
N ASP A 166 -5.21 6.52 -11.20
CA ASP A 166 -4.74 5.61 -12.26
C ASP A 166 -4.96 4.12 -11.94
N ALA A 167 -5.97 3.77 -11.15
CA ALA A 167 -6.21 2.39 -10.71
C ALA A 167 -7.02 1.57 -11.74
N PRO A 168 -6.42 0.60 -12.48
CA PRO A 168 -7.03 0.02 -13.67
C PRO A 168 -8.07 -1.08 -13.41
N LEU A 169 -8.14 -1.62 -12.18
CA LEU A 169 -9.05 -2.72 -11.81
C LEU A 169 -10.25 -2.25 -10.96
N VAL A 170 -10.40 -0.95 -10.81
CA VAL A 170 -11.47 -0.34 -10.03
C VAL A 170 -12.05 0.81 -10.81
N ARG A 171 -13.37 0.89 -10.85
CA ARG A 171 -14.03 2.06 -11.41
C ARG A 171 -14.20 3.09 -10.30
N THR A 172 -13.49 4.20 -10.42
CA THR A 172 -13.66 5.36 -9.55
C THR A 172 -15.01 6.00 -9.82
N VAL A 173 -15.80 6.18 -8.76
CA VAL A 173 -17.07 6.92 -8.79
C VAL A 173 -16.83 8.35 -8.28
N THR A 174 -16.18 8.47 -7.11
CA THR A 174 -15.84 9.76 -6.51
C THR A 174 -14.43 9.71 -5.95
N LEU A 175 -13.62 10.72 -6.26
CA LEU A 175 -12.29 10.92 -5.67
C LEU A 175 -12.11 12.41 -5.36
N GLU A 176 -11.97 12.75 -4.08
CA GLU A 176 -11.94 14.14 -3.62
C GLU A 176 -10.93 14.35 -2.49
N ARG A 177 -10.22 15.47 -2.48
CA ARG A 177 -9.47 15.92 -1.31
C ARG A 177 -10.44 16.41 -0.23
N ARG A 178 -10.11 16.16 1.03
CA ARG A 178 -10.90 16.56 2.19
C ARG A 178 -10.02 17.04 3.32
N GLY A 179 -10.34 18.20 3.87
CA GLY A 179 -9.78 18.66 5.14
C GLY A 179 -10.47 18.01 6.35
N GLY A 180 -9.92 18.26 7.53
CA GLY A 180 -10.53 17.87 8.81
C GLY A 180 -10.23 16.43 9.26
N ILE A 181 -9.31 15.74 8.58
CA ILE A 181 -8.75 14.46 9.01
C ILE A 181 -7.23 14.53 8.77
N GLY A 182 -6.44 14.63 9.85
CA GLY A 182 -4.99 14.80 9.73
C GLY A 182 -4.57 16.13 9.11
N ASP A 183 -3.32 16.18 8.65
CA ASP A 183 -2.75 17.31 7.90
C ASP A 183 -3.31 17.34 6.47
N GLU A 184 -3.47 16.16 5.87
CA GLU A 184 -4.00 15.96 4.52
C GLU A 184 -4.89 14.71 4.50
N ALA A 185 -5.98 14.75 3.74
CA ALA A 185 -6.77 13.57 3.48
C ALA A 185 -7.46 13.62 2.12
N PHE A 186 -7.80 12.43 1.63
CA PHE A 186 -8.71 12.26 0.52
C PHE A 186 -9.71 11.14 0.78
N ARG A 187 -10.83 11.22 0.06
CA ARG A 187 -11.88 10.21 0.05
C ARG A 187 -12.00 9.64 -1.34
N TRP A 188 -12.20 8.33 -1.38
CA TRP A 188 -12.33 7.59 -2.62
C TRP A 188 -13.48 6.61 -2.52
N PHE A 189 -14.51 6.79 -3.34
CA PHE A 189 -15.56 5.82 -3.55
C PHE A 189 -15.38 5.14 -4.90
N LYS A 190 -15.34 3.81 -4.89
CA LYS A 190 -15.04 2.98 -6.05
C LYS A 190 -15.87 1.71 -6.07
N THR A 191 -16.07 1.17 -7.26
CA THR A 191 -16.60 -0.18 -7.45
C THR A 191 -15.47 -1.12 -7.81
N ASP A 192 -15.44 -2.28 -7.17
CA ASP A 192 -14.56 -3.37 -7.58
C ASP A 192 -15.21 -4.05 -8.81
N GLU A 193 -14.49 -4.13 -9.93
CA GLU A 193 -15.02 -4.78 -11.13
C GLU A 193 -14.85 -6.31 -11.08
N GLY A 194 -13.93 -6.81 -10.24
CA GLY A 194 -13.66 -8.23 -10.04
C GLY A 194 -14.60 -8.89 -9.03
N GLN A 195 -15.22 -8.12 -8.13
CA GLN A 195 -16.24 -8.59 -7.18
C GLN A 195 -17.38 -7.58 -7.11
N PRO A 196 -18.66 -8.01 -7.02
CA PRO A 196 -19.81 -7.09 -6.98
C PRO A 196 -19.87 -6.35 -5.64
N THR A 197 -18.92 -5.46 -5.38
CA THR A 197 -18.72 -4.73 -4.14
C THR A 197 -18.41 -3.27 -4.43
N VAL A 198 -18.82 -2.44 -3.48
CA VAL A 198 -18.46 -1.02 -3.44
C VAL A 198 -17.52 -0.80 -2.26
N VAL A 199 -16.64 0.18 -2.38
CA VAL A 199 -15.66 0.51 -1.35
C VAL A 199 -15.65 2.02 -1.12
N GLY A 200 -15.91 2.44 0.11
CA GLY A 200 -15.59 3.78 0.59
C GLY A 200 -14.25 3.75 1.31
N GLN A 201 -13.31 4.58 0.88
CA GLN A 201 -11.97 4.68 1.43
C GLN A 201 -11.67 6.11 1.88
N VAL A 202 -10.96 6.24 3.00
CA VAL A 202 -10.33 7.47 3.46
C VAL A 202 -8.86 7.20 3.66
N THR A 203 -8.01 7.99 3.03
CA THR A 203 -6.56 7.97 3.25
C THR A 203 -6.16 9.34 3.78
N ALA A 204 -5.39 9.36 4.87
CA ALA A 204 -4.99 10.58 5.54
C ALA A 204 -3.56 10.51 6.03
N ARG A 205 -2.87 11.65 6.00
CA ARG A 205 -1.55 11.86 6.57
C ARG A 205 -1.68 12.67 7.85
N ILE A 206 -0.95 12.27 8.89
CA ILE A 206 -0.71 13.07 10.09
C ILE A 206 0.76 12.99 10.43
N HIS A 207 1.44 14.13 10.39
CA HIS A 207 2.87 14.23 10.62
C HIS A 207 3.65 13.25 9.72
N ASN A 208 4.34 12.30 10.33
CA ASN A 208 5.13 11.23 9.70
C ASN A 208 4.38 9.88 9.59
N ALA A 209 3.05 9.87 9.71
CA ALA A 209 2.24 8.66 9.53
C ALA A 209 1.18 8.86 8.46
N VAL A 210 0.89 7.79 7.71
CA VAL A 210 -0.22 7.73 6.74
C VAL A 210 -1.10 6.55 7.07
N PHE A 211 -2.40 6.78 7.20
CA PHE A 211 -3.36 5.71 7.45
C PHE A 211 -4.45 5.67 6.39
N THR A 212 -4.91 4.46 6.10
CA THR A 212 -5.99 4.18 5.15
C THR A 212 -7.06 3.37 5.86
N VAL A 213 -8.30 3.84 5.75
CA VAL A 213 -9.50 3.15 6.19
C VAL A 213 -10.32 2.82 4.97
N GLY A 214 -10.54 1.53 4.72
CA GLY A 214 -11.44 1.03 3.69
C GLY A 214 -12.65 0.36 4.32
N TYR A 215 -13.84 0.68 3.83
CA TYR A 215 -15.08 -0.01 4.18
C TYR A 215 -15.75 -0.49 2.90
N SER A 216 -16.14 -1.76 2.88
CA SER A 216 -16.78 -2.37 1.73
C SER A 216 -18.08 -3.06 2.09
N GLU A 217 -19.00 -3.01 1.13
CA GLU A 217 -20.24 -3.75 1.14
C GLU A 217 -20.48 -4.35 -0.25
N GLN A 218 -21.37 -5.33 -0.31
CA GLN A 218 -21.93 -5.80 -1.55
C GLN A 218 -22.59 -4.65 -2.32
N ALA A 219 -22.30 -4.56 -3.62
CA ALA A 219 -22.95 -3.63 -4.51
C ALA A 219 -24.46 -3.94 -4.60
N PRO A 220 -25.32 -2.93 -4.81
CA PRO A 220 -26.74 -3.17 -5.07
C PRO A 220 -26.92 -4.16 -6.24
N ARG A 221 -27.83 -5.12 -6.08
CA ARG A 221 -28.19 -6.04 -7.19
C ARG A 221 -28.95 -5.30 -8.31
N GLU A 222 -29.67 -4.26 -7.92
CA GLU A 222 -30.46 -3.41 -8.80
C GLU A 222 -30.23 -1.94 -8.39
N GLY A 223 -30.20 -1.04 -9.38
CA GLY A 223 -29.93 0.39 -9.15
C GLY A 223 -28.44 0.76 -9.20
N PRO A 224 -28.13 2.06 -9.16
CA PRO A 224 -26.77 2.55 -9.36
C PRO A 224 -25.91 2.37 -8.09
N ALA A 225 -24.62 2.07 -8.28
CA ALA A 225 -23.69 1.78 -7.19
C ALA A 225 -23.39 2.99 -6.28
N ASP A 226 -23.56 4.21 -6.81
CA ASP A 226 -23.44 5.49 -6.10
C ASP A 226 -24.46 5.65 -4.96
N ALA A 227 -25.58 4.90 -4.97
CA ALA A 227 -26.56 4.89 -3.89
C ALA A 227 -25.94 4.50 -2.52
N ARG A 228 -24.81 3.76 -2.53
CA ARG A 228 -24.08 3.37 -1.31
C ARG A 228 -22.95 4.33 -0.93
N GLU A 229 -22.63 5.31 -1.77
CA GLU A 229 -21.49 6.21 -1.59
C GLU A 229 -21.51 6.91 -0.23
N ARG A 230 -22.62 7.59 0.09
CA ARG A 230 -22.76 8.36 1.34
C ARG A 230 -22.60 7.47 2.57
N ALA A 231 -23.16 6.26 2.54
CA ALA A 231 -23.08 5.32 3.66
C ALA A 231 -21.65 4.77 3.83
N CYS A 232 -21.01 4.38 2.73
CA CYS A 232 -19.67 3.81 2.77
C CYS A 232 -18.62 4.85 3.16
N LEU A 233 -18.62 6.03 2.52
CA LEU A 233 -17.73 7.12 2.88
C LEU A 233 -18.00 7.66 4.28
N GLY A 234 -19.27 7.69 4.72
CA GLY A 234 -19.63 8.07 6.09
C GLY A 234 -19.04 7.13 7.13
N THR A 235 -19.12 5.82 6.89
CA THR A 235 -18.54 4.79 7.77
C THR A 235 -17.02 4.88 7.81
N ALA A 236 -16.36 4.94 6.63
CA ALA A 236 -14.91 5.08 6.55
C ALA A 236 -14.41 6.37 7.21
N THR A 237 -15.14 7.48 7.06
CA THR A 237 -14.85 8.76 7.73
C THR A 237 -14.95 8.68 9.24
N ALA A 238 -16.00 8.04 9.76
CA ALA A 238 -16.19 7.89 11.20
C ALA A 238 -15.02 7.10 11.82
N VAL A 239 -14.65 5.99 11.19
CA VAL A 239 -13.51 5.17 11.62
C VAL A 239 -12.19 5.93 11.47
N ALA A 240 -11.98 6.68 10.38
CA ALA A 240 -10.78 7.49 10.18
C ALA A 240 -10.57 8.52 11.29
N ARG A 241 -11.64 9.09 11.87
CA ARG A 241 -11.54 10.00 13.01
C ARG A 241 -11.13 9.28 14.31
N GLU A 242 -11.58 8.05 14.52
CA GLU A 242 -11.14 7.24 15.67
C GLU A 242 -9.65 6.88 15.55
N VAL A 243 -9.21 6.50 14.35
CA VAL A 243 -7.79 6.23 14.05
C VAL A 243 -6.93 7.47 14.26
N LEU A 244 -7.37 8.63 13.75
CA LEU A 244 -6.70 9.91 13.97
C LEU A 244 -6.59 10.25 15.47
N ALA A 245 -7.65 10.03 16.24
CA ALA A 245 -7.65 10.27 17.67
C ALA A 245 -6.67 9.33 18.40
N ALA A 246 -6.53 8.08 17.95
CA ALA A 246 -5.57 7.14 18.50
C ALA A 246 -4.12 7.56 18.19
N LEU A 247 -3.81 7.92 16.94
CA LEU A 247 -2.49 8.37 16.52
C LEU A 247 -2.06 9.67 17.20
N ASN A 248 -2.99 10.56 17.53
CA ASN A 248 -2.69 11.79 18.28
C ASN A 248 -2.27 11.53 19.73
N ARG A 249 -2.53 10.34 20.27
CA ARG A 249 -2.12 9.93 21.62
C ARG A 249 -0.84 9.09 21.63
N SER A 250 -0.36 8.69 20.45
CA SER A 250 0.88 7.94 20.23
C SER A 250 2.13 8.81 20.24
#